data_AF-A0A2V7JRG3-F1
#
_entry.id   AF-A0A2V7JRG3-F1
#
_cell.length_a   1.000
_cell.length_b   1.000
_cell.length_c   1.000
_cell.angle_alpha   90.00
_cell.angle_beta   90.00
_cell.angle_gamma   90.00
#
_symmetry.space_group_name_H-M   'P 1'
#
loop_
_entity.id
_entity.type
_entity.pdbx_description
1 polymer ?
#
loop_
_entity_poly.entity_id
_entity_poly.type
_entity_poly.pdbx_seq_one_letter_code
_entity_poly.pdbx_strand_id
1 'polypeptide(L)'
;MPILSSGADAASRVAYRLLTERLAGVSAVNDSVDVETSAIVDQPQLRAAQIVEGTALSAKKVPNVSRGMASGFAAFLDGSQKVRIIAQREGIPLVFGITTAAVRSRANRRLTTWGHQKPAVQHRFYLPLRLLPPLSEIVGAQVDENAPWPVIDTSAPESKDDQVNPHPTALIERAVRAVDRDREALEDKLAEAWCTRAEGPIFIDGGISRSDKVATSACAIGVVKSHRTLYVEGNALRTVLNLAKGERSSVFT
;
A
#
# COMPACT_ATOMS: atom_id res chain seq x y z
N MET A 1 6.55 16.37 -15.35
CA MET A 1 5.80 15.13 -15.14
C MET A 1 4.69 15.04 -16.17
N PRO A 2 4.54 13.94 -16.91
CA PRO A 2 3.38 13.78 -17.78
C PRO A 2 2.17 13.44 -16.90
N ILE A 3 1.11 14.24 -17.02
CA ILE A 3 -0.16 14.06 -16.33
C ILE A 3 -1.00 13.14 -17.21
N LEU A 4 -1.31 11.93 -16.73
CA LEU A 4 -2.24 11.04 -17.43
C LEU A 4 -3.67 11.45 -17.06
N SER A 5 -4.34 12.16 -17.97
CA SER A 5 -5.77 12.45 -17.90
C SER A 5 -6.55 11.15 -18.11
N SER A 6 -7.03 10.54 -17.03
CA SER A 6 -8.06 9.51 -17.08
C SER A 6 -9.34 10.13 -16.51
N GLY A 7 -10.44 10.08 -17.27
CA GLY A 7 -11.71 10.66 -16.83
C GLY A 7 -12.11 10.14 -15.45
N ALA A 8 -12.54 11.04 -14.56
CA ALA A 8 -12.85 10.73 -13.17
C ALA A 8 -13.83 9.54 -13.06
N ASP A 9 -13.51 8.51 -12.27
CA ASP A 9 -14.43 7.40 -12.02
C ASP A 9 -15.69 7.85 -11.24
N ALA A 10 -16.71 6.99 -11.19
CA ALA A 10 -18.00 7.34 -10.58
C ALA A 10 -17.86 7.73 -9.10
N ALA A 11 -16.96 7.08 -8.36
CA ALA A 11 -16.72 7.41 -6.96
C ALA A 11 -16.08 8.79 -6.82
N SER A 12 -15.08 9.10 -7.65
CA SER A 12 -14.40 10.40 -7.66
C SER A 12 -15.36 11.55 -8.00
N ARG A 13 -16.32 11.34 -8.91
CA ARG A 13 -17.35 12.36 -9.23
C ARG A 13 -18.32 12.61 -8.07
N VAL A 14 -18.73 11.55 -7.36
CA VAL A 14 -19.55 11.67 -6.15
C VAL A 14 -18.75 12.37 -5.05
N ALA A 15 -17.46 12.05 -4.92
CA ALA A 15 -16.57 12.66 -3.93
C ALA A 15 -16.42 14.16 -4.14
N TYR A 16 -16.18 14.57 -5.39
CA TYR A 16 -16.12 15.97 -5.77
C TYR A 16 -17.41 16.72 -5.43
N ARG A 17 -18.57 16.17 -5.80
CA ARG A 17 -19.88 16.78 -5.51
C ARG A 17 -20.07 16.99 -4.01
N LEU A 18 -19.81 15.95 -3.22
CA LEU A 18 -19.92 16.02 -1.76
C LEU A 18 -19.00 17.09 -1.17
N LEU A 19 -17.75 17.21 -1.66
CA LEU A 19 -16.86 18.27 -1.21
C LEU A 19 -17.37 19.67 -1.58
N THR A 20 -17.87 19.87 -2.80
CA THR A 20 -18.36 21.19 -3.23
C THR A 20 -19.64 21.62 -2.53
N GLU A 21 -20.49 20.68 -2.12
CA GLU A 21 -21.70 20.95 -1.31
C GLU A 21 -21.35 21.37 0.13
N ARG A 22 -20.17 20.96 0.60
CA ARG A 22 -19.77 21.00 2.01
C ARG A 22 -18.71 22.06 2.30
N LEU A 23 -17.84 22.36 1.33
CA LEU A 23 -16.74 23.29 1.48
C LEU A 23 -16.86 24.43 0.46
N ALA A 24 -17.04 25.65 0.96
CA ALA A 24 -17.04 26.85 0.13
C ALA A 24 -15.62 27.17 -0.39
N GLY A 25 -15.55 27.75 -1.59
CA GLY A 25 -14.29 28.15 -2.22
C GLY A 25 -13.49 27.00 -2.82
N VAL A 26 -14.14 25.85 -3.04
CA VAL A 26 -13.54 24.71 -3.74
C VAL A 26 -13.59 24.92 -5.24
N SER A 27 -12.42 24.82 -5.87
CA SER A 27 -12.27 24.86 -7.31
C SER A 27 -11.98 23.46 -7.84
N ALA A 28 -12.62 23.10 -8.95
CA ALA A 28 -12.27 21.88 -9.69
C ALA A 28 -10.80 21.93 -10.11
N VAL A 29 -10.15 20.77 -10.11
CA VAL A 29 -8.96 20.58 -10.94
C VAL A 29 -9.47 20.14 -12.30
N ASN A 30 -9.03 20.79 -13.39
CA ASN A 30 -9.61 20.66 -14.73
C ASN A 30 -9.63 19.22 -15.28
N ASP A 31 -8.94 18.28 -14.63
CA ASP A 31 -9.17 16.85 -14.65
C ASP A 31 -8.84 16.31 -13.24
N SER A 32 -9.55 15.28 -12.75
CA SER A 32 -9.09 14.58 -11.54
C SER A 32 -7.72 13.99 -11.82
N VAL A 33 -6.68 14.50 -11.16
CA VAL A 33 -5.31 14.08 -11.45
C VAL A 33 -5.03 12.79 -10.68
N ASP A 34 -4.80 11.72 -11.44
CA ASP A 34 -4.12 10.53 -10.97
C ASP A 34 -2.74 10.94 -10.47
N VAL A 35 -2.54 10.89 -9.17
CA VAL A 35 -1.18 10.99 -8.63
C VAL A 35 -0.55 9.63 -8.88
N GLU A 36 0.31 9.55 -9.90
CA GLU A 36 1.22 8.43 -9.99
C GLU A 36 2.03 8.42 -8.69
N THR A 37 1.83 7.39 -7.89
CA THR A 37 2.72 7.01 -6.80
C THR A 37 4.03 6.50 -7.41
N SER A 38 4.78 7.40 -8.05
CA SER A 38 6.22 7.28 -8.12
C SER A 38 6.68 7.35 -6.67
N ALA A 39 6.77 6.17 -6.04
CA ALA A 39 7.09 6.03 -4.65
C ALA A 39 8.27 6.96 -4.33
N ILE A 40 8.08 7.80 -3.31
CA ILE A 40 9.06 8.78 -2.79
C ILE A 40 10.45 8.20 -2.97
N VAL A 41 11.32 8.95 -3.65
CA VAL A 41 12.62 8.47 -4.13
C VAL A 41 13.57 8.38 -2.93
N ASP A 42 13.40 7.36 -2.11
CA ASP A 42 14.47 6.89 -1.25
C ASP A 42 15.62 6.41 -2.14
N GLN A 43 16.83 6.86 -1.81
CA GLN A 43 18.02 6.42 -2.53
C GLN A 43 18.16 4.90 -2.40
N PRO A 44 18.50 4.19 -3.50
CA PRO A 44 18.83 2.78 -3.41
C PRO A 44 19.91 2.56 -2.36
N GLN A 45 19.67 1.62 -1.45
CA GLN A 45 20.56 1.33 -0.33
C GLN A 45 20.94 -0.15 -0.30
N LEU A 46 22.17 -0.40 0.15
CA LEU A 46 22.61 -1.72 0.56
C LEU A 46 22.57 -1.80 2.07
N ARG A 47 22.27 -2.98 2.61
CA ARG A 47 22.36 -3.27 4.03
C ARG A 47 23.07 -4.60 4.24
N ALA A 48 24.07 -4.60 5.10
CA ALA A 48 24.70 -5.84 5.55
C ALA A 48 23.66 -6.76 6.20
N ALA A 49 23.69 -8.04 5.81
CA ALA A 49 22.86 -9.08 6.40
C ALA A 49 23.71 -10.08 7.17
N GLN A 50 23.12 -10.65 8.21
CA GLN A 50 23.70 -11.72 9.00
C GLN A 50 23.33 -13.06 8.37
N ILE A 51 24.34 -13.85 8.00
CA ILE A 51 24.12 -15.17 7.41
C ILE A 51 23.67 -16.15 8.47
N VAL A 52 22.56 -16.83 8.20
CA VAL A 52 21.98 -17.88 9.06
C VAL A 52 22.34 -19.27 8.53
N GLU A 53 22.37 -19.43 7.21
CA GLU A 53 22.58 -20.74 6.57
C GLU A 53 24.01 -20.90 6.04
N GLY A 54 24.91 -21.41 6.88
CA GLY A 54 26.32 -21.59 6.57
C GLY A 54 27.19 -20.45 7.11
N THR A 55 28.41 -20.31 6.59
CA THR A 55 29.38 -19.31 7.06
C THR A 55 29.52 -18.10 6.13
N ALA A 56 29.04 -18.22 4.89
CA ALA A 56 29.06 -17.16 3.89
C ALA A 56 27.87 -17.31 2.93
N LEU A 57 27.44 -16.19 2.34
CA LEU A 57 26.35 -16.20 1.37
C LEU A 57 26.77 -16.91 0.09
N SER A 58 26.06 -17.99 -0.24
CA SER A 58 26.32 -18.83 -1.40
C SER A 58 25.03 -19.10 -2.19
N ALA A 59 25.19 -19.37 -3.49
CA ALA A 59 24.11 -19.85 -4.34
C ALA A 59 23.81 -21.32 -4.02
N LYS A 60 22.54 -21.64 -3.80
CA LYS A 60 22.06 -22.98 -3.47
C LYS A 60 21.03 -23.41 -4.51
N LYS A 61 21.26 -24.57 -5.13
CA LYS A 61 20.26 -25.19 -6.00
C LYS A 61 19.04 -25.59 -5.18
N VAL A 62 17.86 -25.25 -5.68
CA VAL A 62 16.60 -25.72 -5.13
C VAL A 62 16.34 -27.11 -5.73
N PRO A 63 16.39 -28.19 -4.93
CA PRO A 63 16.22 -29.54 -5.45
C PRO A 63 14.78 -29.74 -5.95
N ASN A 64 14.61 -30.67 -6.89
CA ASN A 64 13.30 -31.17 -7.35
C ASN A 64 12.37 -30.14 -8.01
N VAL A 65 12.87 -28.98 -8.43
CA VAL A 65 12.05 -27.99 -9.15
C VAL A 65 11.84 -28.44 -10.60
N SER A 66 10.60 -28.74 -10.96
CA SER A 66 10.19 -29.04 -12.34
C SER A 66 9.11 -28.06 -12.82
N ARG A 67 9.01 -27.87 -14.14
CA ARG A 67 8.06 -26.93 -14.74
C ARG A 67 6.58 -27.26 -14.45
N GLY A 68 6.30 -28.51 -14.11
CA GLY A 68 4.95 -29.01 -13.78
C GLY A 68 4.62 -28.98 -12.29
N MET A 69 5.56 -28.60 -11.42
CA MET A 69 5.34 -28.57 -9.99
C MET A 69 4.25 -27.54 -9.63
N ALA A 70 3.26 -27.98 -8.85
CA ALA A 70 2.25 -27.08 -8.32
C ALA A 70 2.89 -26.15 -7.26
N SER A 71 2.58 -24.85 -7.33
CA SER A 71 2.87 -23.92 -6.23
C SER A 71 2.36 -24.48 -4.90
N GLY A 72 3.20 -24.41 -3.85
CA GLY A 72 2.82 -24.71 -2.47
C GLY A 72 1.97 -23.63 -1.80
N PHE A 73 1.80 -22.47 -2.43
CA PHE A 73 0.90 -21.42 -1.95
C PHE A 73 -0.57 -21.79 -2.18
N ALA A 74 -1.35 -21.72 -1.09
CA ALA A 74 -2.79 -21.88 -1.09
C ALA A 74 -3.51 -20.61 -1.54
N ALA A 75 -2.94 -19.43 -1.24
CA ALA A 75 -3.50 -18.14 -1.63
C ALA A 75 -2.44 -17.06 -1.85
N PHE A 76 -2.89 -15.95 -2.44
CA PHE A 76 -2.12 -14.76 -2.73
C PHE A 76 -2.86 -13.54 -2.18
N LEU A 77 -2.17 -12.73 -1.38
CA LEU A 77 -2.64 -11.43 -0.91
C LEU A 77 -1.92 -10.33 -1.68
N ASP A 78 -2.71 -9.42 -2.22
CA ASP A 78 -2.24 -8.21 -2.86
C ASP A 78 -3.23 -7.07 -2.60
N GLY A 79 -2.71 -5.84 -2.58
CA GLY A 79 -3.47 -4.62 -2.41
C GLY A 79 -3.16 -3.63 -3.53
N SER A 80 -4.13 -2.78 -3.84
CA SER A 80 -3.95 -1.71 -4.81
C SER A 80 -4.61 -0.43 -4.32
N GLN A 81 -4.15 0.70 -4.84
CA GLN A 81 -4.71 1.99 -4.47
C GLN A 81 -4.82 2.93 -5.66
N LYS A 82 -5.69 3.93 -5.51
CA LYS A 82 -5.76 5.10 -6.37
C LYS A 82 -5.73 6.34 -5.50
N VAL A 83 -4.87 7.28 -5.85
CA VAL A 83 -4.81 8.61 -5.24
C VAL A 83 -5.27 9.62 -6.29
N ARG A 84 -6.23 10.47 -5.92
CA ARG A 84 -6.82 11.48 -6.80
C ARG A 84 -6.86 12.83 -6.13
N ILE A 85 -6.32 13.84 -6.79
CA ILE A 85 -6.62 15.22 -6.42
C ILE A 85 -7.94 15.56 -7.09
N ILE A 86 -9.01 15.65 -6.30
CA ILE A 86 -10.37 15.85 -6.84
C ILE A 86 -10.77 17.32 -6.84
N ALA A 87 -10.15 18.13 -6.00
CA ALA A 87 -10.35 19.57 -5.97
C ALA A 87 -9.21 20.28 -5.24
N GLN A 88 -9.26 21.61 -5.23
CA GLN A 88 -8.38 22.45 -4.42
C GLN A 88 -9.15 23.61 -3.80
N ARG A 89 -8.65 24.13 -2.67
CA ARG A 89 -9.13 25.36 -2.04
C ARG A 89 -7.93 26.23 -1.69
N GLU A 90 -7.86 27.44 -2.24
CA GLU A 90 -6.73 28.37 -1.97
C GLU A 90 -5.34 27.73 -2.22
N GLY A 91 -5.24 26.83 -3.22
CA GLY A 91 -4.02 26.08 -3.54
C GLY A 91 -3.77 24.84 -2.67
N ILE A 92 -4.62 24.59 -1.66
CA ILE A 92 -4.57 23.39 -0.81
C ILE A 92 -5.24 22.22 -1.57
N PRO A 93 -4.51 21.11 -1.82
CA PRO A 93 -5.05 19.96 -2.54
C PRO A 93 -6.02 19.15 -1.66
N LEU A 94 -7.18 18.79 -2.22
CA LEU A 94 -8.17 17.93 -1.57
C LEU A 94 -8.14 16.56 -2.25
N VAL A 95 -7.68 15.56 -1.49
CA VAL A 95 -7.37 14.23 -2.03
C VAL A 95 -8.48 13.24 -1.69
N PHE A 96 -8.83 12.41 -2.67
CA PHE A 96 -9.67 11.24 -2.49
C PHE A 96 -8.88 9.99 -2.82
N GLY A 97 -8.91 9.03 -1.91
CA GLY A 97 -8.18 7.77 -2.04
C GLY A 97 -9.12 6.58 -2.07
N ILE A 98 -8.79 5.62 -2.91
CA ILE A 98 -9.45 4.32 -2.99
C ILE A 98 -8.40 3.27 -2.68
N THR A 99 -8.58 2.50 -1.62
CA THR A 99 -7.71 1.36 -1.29
C THR A 99 -8.49 0.07 -1.45
N THR A 100 -7.82 -0.95 -1.97
CA THR A 100 -8.40 -2.27 -2.19
C THR A 100 -7.41 -3.34 -1.79
N ALA A 101 -7.91 -4.47 -1.30
CA ALA A 101 -7.09 -5.65 -1.07
C ALA A 101 -7.94 -6.93 -1.20
N ALA A 102 -7.30 -8.02 -1.60
CA ALA A 102 -7.96 -9.31 -1.69
C ALA A 102 -6.99 -10.46 -1.42
N VAL A 103 -7.50 -11.48 -0.73
CA VAL A 103 -6.89 -12.81 -0.74
C VAL A 103 -7.53 -13.60 -1.86
N ARG A 104 -6.70 -14.13 -2.76
CA ARG A 104 -7.12 -14.95 -3.89
C ARG A 104 -6.63 -16.37 -3.66
N SER A 105 -7.56 -17.28 -3.33
CA SER A 105 -7.25 -18.70 -3.21
C SER A 105 -7.17 -19.36 -4.58
N ARG A 106 -6.28 -20.33 -4.73
CA ARG A 106 -6.09 -21.06 -5.99
C ARG A 106 -6.65 -22.47 -5.89
N ALA A 107 -7.76 -22.73 -6.57
CA ALA A 107 -8.34 -24.07 -6.72
C ALA A 107 -8.39 -24.43 -8.21
N ASN A 108 -7.86 -25.61 -8.60
CA ASN A 108 -7.88 -26.09 -9.99
C ASN A 108 -7.37 -25.06 -11.02
N ARG A 109 -6.26 -24.38 -10.70
CA ARG A 109 -5.65 -23.30 -11.52
C ARG A 109 -6.54 -22.06 -11.73
N ARG A 110 -7.65 -21.93 -11.00
CA ARG A 110 -8.50 -20.74 -11.00
C ARG A 110 -8.31 -19.98 -9.70
N LEU A 111 -8.27 -18.66 -9.81
CA LEU A 111 -8.22 -17.77 -8.66
C LEU A 111 -9.63 -17.34 -8.28
N THR A 112 -10.00 -17.57 -7.04
CA THR A 112 -11.26 -17.14 -6.43
C THR A 112 -10.96 -16.24 -5.25
N THR A 113 -11.80 -15.22 -5.03
CA THR A 113 -11.65 -14.40 -3.83
C THR A 113 -12.03 -15.24 -2.61
N TRP A 114 -11.14 -15.23 -1.63
CA TRP A 114 -11.29 -15.99 -0.40
C TRP A 114 -12.59 -15.65 0.33
N GLY A 115 -13.21 -16.66 0.94
CA GLY A 115 -14.51 -16.54 1.61
C GLY A 115 -15.69 -16.27 0.67
N HIS A 116 -15.51 -16.37 -0.66
CA HIS A 116 -16.51 -15.97 -1.66
C HIS A 116 -16.98 -14.51 -1.53
N GLN A 117 -16.14 -13.67 -0.92
CA GLN A 117 -16.44 -12.27 -0.69
C GLN A 117 -15.96 -11.41 -1.86
N LYS A 118 -16.48 -10.18 -1.95
CA LYS A 118 -15.87 -9.16 -2.81
C LYS A 118 -14.52 -8.75 -2.23
N PRO A 119 -13.57 -8.25 -3.05
CA PRO A 119 -12.39 -7.57 -2.54
C PRO A 119 -12.78 -6.53 -1.48
N ALA A 120 -11.94 -6.37 -0.47
CA ALA A 120 -12.11 -5.28 0.47
C ALA A 120 -11.84 -3.97 -0.27
N VAL A 121 -12.72 -2.99 -0.13
CA VAL A 121 -12.63 -1.68 -0.78
C VAL A 121 -12.91 -0.62 0.27
N GLN A 122 -12.07 0.40 0.34
CA GLN A 122 -12.29 1.59 1.16
C GLN A 122 -12.13 2.84 0.31
N HIS A 123 -12.97 3.82 0.61
CA HIS A 123 -12.98 5.14 0.00
C HIS A 123 -12.87 6.15 1.12
N ARG A 124 -11.96 7.12 1.01
CA ARG A 124 -11.73 8.13 2.05
C ARG A 124 -11.28 9.44 1.44
N PHE A 125 -11.61 10.53 2.13
CA PHE A 125 -11.01 11.84 1.89
C PHE A 125 -9.75 11.99 2.73
N TYR A 126 -8.70 12.57 2.15
CA TYR A 126 -7.41 12.81 2.81
C TYR A 126 -7.14 14.31 2.76
N LEU A 127 -7.48 15.00 3.84
CA LEU A 127 -7.57 16.46 3.89
C LEU A 127 -6.65 17.02 4.98
N PRO A 128 -5.88 18.09 4.72
CA PRO A 128 -5.05 18.71 5.74
C PRO A 128 -5.89 19.67 6.60
N LEU A 129 -6.63 19.13 7.57
CA LEU A 129 -7.71 19.86 8.25
C LEU A 129 -7.24 21.12 9.01
N ARG A 130 -6.00 21.16 9.50
CA ARG A 130 -5.43 22.36 10.15
C ARG A 130 -5.24 23.55 9.21
N LEU A 131 -5.20 23.30 7.90
CA LEU A 131 -5.05 24.32 6.87
C LEU A 131 -6.40 24.68 6.23
N LEU A 132 -7.47 23.98 6.60
CA LEU A 132 -8.82 24.22 6.12
C LEU A 132 -9.65 24.88 7.25
N PRO A 133 -10.79 25.52 6.91
CA PRO A 133 -11.75 25.95 7.92
C PRO A 133 -12.13 24.81 8.89
N PRO A 134 -12.58 25.10 10.11
CA PRO A 134 -12.98 24.06 11.06
C PRO A 134 -13.93 23.04 10.44
N LEU A 135 -13.73 21.75 10.73
CA LEU A 135 -14.59 20.67 10.21
C LEU A 135 -16.08 20.90 10.48
N SER A 136 -16.46 21.60 11.55
CA SER A 136 -17.85 21.97 11.84
C SER A 136 -18.49 22.91 10.80
N GLU A 137 -17.66 23.67 10.09
CA GLU A 137 -18.04 24.57 8.99
C GLU A 137 -17.90 23.89 7.61
N ILE A 138 -17.07 22.85 7.50
CA ILE A 138 -16.85 22.03 6.29
C ILE A 138 -17.86 20.87 6.24
N VAL A 139 -18.21 20.30 7.37
CA VAL A 139 -19.10 19.17 7.56
C VAL A 139 -20.04 19.63 8.65
N GLY A 140 -21.14 20.27 8.24
CA GLY A 140 -22.11 20.90 9.14
C GLY A 140 -22.25 20.09 10.43
N ALA A 141 -21.79 20.69 11.53
CA ALA A 141 -21.52 20.10 12.84
C ALA A 141 -22.28 18.80 13.18
N GLN A 142 -21.78 17.71 12.64
CA GLN A 142 -21.90 16.32 13.07
C GLN A 142 -20.99 15.57 12.10
N VAL A 143 -20.19 14.63 12.61
CA VAL A 143 -19.70 13.54 11.77
C VAL A 143 -20.97 12.89 11.26
N ASP A 144 -21.45 13.33 10.09
CA ASP A 144 -22.68 12.84 9.50
C ASP A 144 -22.48 11.33 9.38
N GLU A 145 -23.17 10.56 10.22
CA GLU A 145 -23.13 9.10 10.19
C GLU A 145 -23.57 8.57 8.81
N ASN A 146 -24.18 9.43 7.99
CA ASN A 146 -24.58 9.19 6.61
C ASN A 146 -23.59 9.71 5.55
N ALA A 147 -22.48 10.37 5.94
CA ALA A 147 -21.43 10.70 5.00
C ALA A 147 -20.89 9.39 4.42
N PRO A 148 -20.92 9.18 3.10
CA PRO A 148 -20.66 7.86 2.54
C PRO A 148 -19.22 7.41 2.81
N TRP A 149 -18.28 8.37 3.00
CA TRP A 149 -16.85 8.11 3.14
C TRP A 149 -16.19 8.91 4.26
N PRO A 150 -15.36 8.27 5.11
CA PRO A 150 -14.60 8.94 6.18
C PRO A 150 -13.60 10.00 5.68
N VAL A 151 -13.27 10.94 6.56
CA VAL A 151 -12.22 11.94 6.37
C VAL A 151 -11.01 11.58 7.25
N ILE A 152 -9.82 11.57 6.66
CA ILE A 152 -8.53 11.38 7.32
C ILE A 152 -7.80 12.72 7.33
N ASP A 153 -7.41 13.19 8.53
CA ASP A 153 -6.60 14.39 8.69
C ASP A 153 -5.13 14.11 8.32
N THR A 154 -4.68 14.65 7.19
CA THR A 154 -3.29 14.52 6.76
C THR A 154 -2.35 15.54 7.41
N SER A 155 -2.90 16.51 8.13
CA SER A 155 -2.14 17.53 8.87
C SER A 155 -1.92 17.17 10.35
N ALA A 156 -2.44 16.03 10.79
CA ALA A 156 -2.12 15.48 12.10
C ALA A 156 -0.61 15.14 12.17
N PRO A 157 0.08 15.52 13.27
CA PRO A 157 1.52 15.34 13.39
C PRO A 157 1.84 13.87 13.59
N GLU A 158 2.79 13.36 12.81
CA GLU A 158 3.25 11.96 12.91
C GLU A 158 4.33 11.79 13.99
N SER A 159 4.97 12.89 14.41
CA SER A 159 5.95 12.93 15.51
C SER A 159 5.91 14.28 16.22
N LYS A 160 6.61 14.40 17.37
CA LYS A 160 6.64 15.65 18.15
C LYS A 160 7.21 16.84 17.38
N ASP A 161 8.11 16.58 16.43
CA ASP A 161 8.79 17.61 15.64
C ASP A 161 8.17 17.78 14.24
N ASP A 162 7.08 17.07 13.93
CA ASP A 162 6.42 17.11 12.63
C ASP A 162 5.57 18.38 12.49
N GLN A 163 6.13 19.40 11.83
CA GLN A 163 5.40 20.60 11.42
C GLN A 163 4.78 20.41 10.04
N VAL A 164 3.51 20.82 9.91
CA VAL A 164 2.79 20.75 8.64
C VAL A 164 3.39 21.76 7.66
N ASN A 165 4.05 21.26 6.62
CA ASN A 165 4.52 22.08 5.51
C ASN A 165 3.32 22.42 4.58
N PRO A 166 2.93 23.70 4.44
CA PRO A 166 1.77 24.10 3.64
C PRO A 166 2.01 24.01 2.12
N HIS A 167 3.24 23.70 1.69
CA HIS A 167 3.56 23.56 0.26
C HIS A 167 2.69 22.46 -0.39
N PRO A 168 1.98 22.71 -1.51
CA PRO A 168 1.04 21.75 -2.11
C PRO A 168 1.63 20.36 -2.38
N THR A 169 2.87 20.29 -2.86
CA THR A 169 3.58 19.01 -3.06
C THR A 169 3.76 18.24 -1.75
N ALA A 170 4.12 18.91 -0.66
CA ALA A 170 4.29 18.27 0.64
C ALA A 170 2.95 17.75 1.19
N LEU A 171 1.86 18.48 0.93
CA LEU A 171 0.50 18.05 1.31
C LEU A 171 0.03 16.84 0.50
N ILE A 172 0.33 16.79 -0.80
CA ILE A 172 0.07 15.62 -1.65
C ILE A 172 0.87 14.42 -1.15
N GLU A 173 2.15 14.59 -0.84
CA GLU A 173 2.99 13.51 -0.31
C GLU A 173 2.44 12.94 1.00
N ARG A 174 1.98 13.79 1.93
CA ARG A 174 1.34 13.34 3.17
C ARG A 174 0.05 12.57 2.90
N ALA A 175 -0.77 13.03 1.95
CA ALA A 175 -1.99 12.33 1.55
C ALA A 175 -1.67 10.96 0.92
N VAL A 176 -0.66 10.88 0.05
CA VAL A 176 -0.18 9.62 -0.54
C VAL A 176 0.26 8.63 0.54
N ARG A 177 1.10 9.07 1.50
CA ARG A 177 1.54 8.21 2.62
C ARG A 177 0.37 7.73 3.47
N ALA A 178 -0.63 8.58 3.69
CA ALA A 178 -1.83 8.19 4.42
C ALA A 178 -2.64 7.12 3.66
N VAL A 179 -2.77 7.25 2.33
CA VAL A 179 -3.42 6.22 1.48
C VAL A 179 -2.63 4.91 1.51
N ASP A 180 -1.29 4.97 1.43
CA ASP A 180 -0.42 3.79 1.54
C ASP A 180 -0.64 3.05 2.86
N ARG A 181 -0.66 3.78 3.99
CA ARG A 181 -0.94 3.19 5.32
C ARG A 181 -2.31 2.53 5.38
N ASP A 182 -3.33 3.13 4.76
CA ASP A 182 -4.67 2.56 4.73
C ASP A 182 -4.75 1.29 3.85
N ARG A 183 -4.00 1.23 2.75
CA ARG A 183 -3.86 0.01 1.93
C ARG A 183 -3.15 -1.08 2.73
N GLU A 184 -2.03 -0.76 3.37
CA GLU A 184 -1.27 -1.71 4.20
C GLU A 184 -2.12 -2.25 5.36
N ALA A 185 -2.87 -1.38 6.05
CA ALA A 185 -3.78 -1.81 7.12
C ALA A 185 -4.90 -2.73 6.61
N LEU A 186 -5.32 -2.59 5.36
CA LEU A 186 -6.32 -3.48 4.74
C LEU A 186 -5.72 -4.85 4.39
N GLU A 187 -4.50 -4.86 3.86
CA GLU A 187 -3.72 -6.08 3.62
C GLU A 187 -3.47 -6.84 4.94
N ASP A 188 -3.01 -6.15 5.98
CA ASP A 188 -2.67 -6.74 7.26
C ASP A 188 -3.90 -7.40 7.92
N LYS A 189 -5.07 -6.74 7.85
CA LYS A 189 -6.35 -7.33 8.31
C LYS A 189 -6.69 -8.64 7.62
N LEU A 190 -6.50 -8.70 6.30
CA LEU A 190 -6.77 -9.91 5.52
C LEU A 190 -5.73 -11.01 5.79
N ALA A 191 -4.45 -10.64 5.93
CA ALA A 191 -3.37 -11.56 6.28
C ALA A 191 -3.60 -12.18 7.66
N GLU A 192 -3.96 -11.37 8.66
CA GLU A 192 -4.28 -11.86 10.01
C GLU A 192 -5.47 -12.82 9.99
N ALA A 193 -6.54 -12.48 9.26
CA ALA A 193 -7.71 -13.32 9.17
C ALA A 193 -7.41 -14.67 8.51
N TRP A 194 -6.57 -14.69 7.47
CA TRP A 194 -6.09 -15.93 6.83
C TRP A 194 -5.23 -16.77 7.79
N CYS A 195 -4.23 -16.14 8.42
CA CYS A 195 -3.30 -16.81 9.31
C CYS A 195 -4.00 -17.41 10.54
N THR A 196 -5.02 -16.73 11.06
CA THR A 196 -5.83 -17.22 12.19
C THR A 196 -6.54 -18.53 11.87
N ARG A 197 -6.95 -18.74 10.61
CA ARG A 197 -7.60 -19.98 10.18
C ARG A 197 -6.63 -21.07 9.72
N ALA A 198 -5.34 -20.74 9.59
CA ALA A 198 -4.29 -21.66 9.15
C ALA A 198 -4.64 -22.43 7.86
N GLU A 199 -5.27 -21.76 6.88
CA GLU A 199 -5.75 -22.37 5.61
C GLU A 199 -4.61 -22.74 4.62
N GLY A 200 -3.35 -22.69 5.07
CA GLY A 200 -2.15 -23.04 4.32
C GLY A 200 -1.27 -21.83 3.97
N PRO A 201 -0.13 -22.07 3.29
CA PRO A 201 0.83 -21.01 2.98
C PRO A 201 0.22 -19.90 2.11
N ILE A 202 0.35 -18.65 2.55
CA ILE A 202 -0.08 -17.46 1.82
C ILE A 202 1.13 -16.68 1.31
N PHE A 203 1.07 -16.31 0.04
CA PHE A 203 1.99 -15.37 -0.58
C PHE A 203 1.49 -13.95 -0.27
N ILE A 204 2.32 -13.12 0.33
CA ILE A 204 2.01 -11.72 0.64
C ILE A 204 2.96 -10.82 -0.16
N ASP A 205 2.43 -9.93 -1.01
CA ASP A 205 3.26 -8.97 -1.74
C ASP A 205 3.79 -7.88 -0.79
N GLY A 206 5.06 -8.00 -0.40
CA GLY A 206 5.69 -7.14 0.60
C GLY A 206 6.25 -7.90 1.81
N GLY A 207 6.66 -7.14 2.83
CA GLY A 207 7.14 -7.69 4.09
C GLY A 207 6.01 -8.17 5.00
N ILE A 208 6.33 -9.05 5.96
CA ILE A 208 5.36 -9.61 6.93
C ILE A 208 5.52 -9.07 8.35
N SER A 209 6.47 -8.16 8.58
CA SER A 209 6.84 -7.66 9.91
C SER A 209 5.90 -6.60 10.48
N ARG A 210 4.89 -6.16 9.74
CA ARG A 210 3.94 -5.12 10.20
C ARG A 210 2.92 -5.63 11.21
N SER A 211 2.63 -6.93 11.22
CA SER A 211 1.72 -7.57 12.18
C SER A 211 2.44 -8.73 12.86
N ASP A 212 2.56 -8.68 14.18
CA ASP A 212 3.22 -9.74 14.97
C ASP A 212 2.58 -11.12 14.74
N LYS A 213 1.26 -11.16 14.56
CA LYS A 213 0.53 -12.40 14.26
C LYS A 213 0.90 -12.98 12.90
N VAL A 214 1.09 -12.12 11.90
CA VAL A 214 1.49 -12.56 10.55
C VAL A 214 2.97 -12.93 10.56
N ALA A 215 3.82 -12.13 11.19
CA ALA A 215 5.26 -12.36 11.28
C ALA A 215 5.63 -13.69 11.96
N THR A 216 4.82 -14.13 12.95
CA THR A 216 5.03 -15.39 13.68
C THR A 216 4.28 -16.57 13.07
N SER A 217 3.44 -16.35 12.04
CA SER A 217 2.67 -17.39 11.39
C SER A 217 3.55 -18.26 10.49
N ALA A 218 3.54 -19.57 10.72
CA ALA A 218 4.20 -20.54 9.84
C ALA A 218 3.61 -20.57 8.41
N CYS A 219 2.43 -19.97 8.20
CA CYS A 219 1.77 -19.91 6.91
C CYS A 219 2.09 -18.63 6.12
N ALA A 220 2.71 -17.61 6.72
CA ALA A 220 2.92 -16.33 6.05
C ALA A 220 4.28 -16.28 5.36
N ILE A 221 4.29 -15.95 4.06
CA ILE A 221 5.53 -15.74 3.31
C ILE A 221 5.44 -14.40 2.59
N GLY A 222 6.25 -13.46 3.06
CA GLY A 222 6.43 -12.16 2.41
C GLY A 222 7.32 -12.28 1.18
N VAL A 223 6.92 -11.65 0.09
CA VAL A 223 7.68 -11.59 -1.15
C VAL A 223 7.90 -10.13 -1.53
N VAL A 224 9.13 -9.66 -1.30
CA VAL A 224 9.54 -8.30 -1.61
C VAL A 224 10.10 -8.26 -3.03
N LYS A 225 9.37 -7.63 -3.95
CA LYS A 225 9.79 -7.43 -5.35
C LYS A 225 10.54 -6.12 -5.59
N SER A 226 10.54 -5.23 -4.61
CA SER A 226 11.27 -3.95 -4.68
C SER A 226 12.76 -4.18 -4.46
N HIS A 227 13.58 -3.63 -5.35
CA HIS A 227 15.05 -3.72 -5.28
C HIS A 227 15.69 -2.46 -4.68
N ARG A 228 14.89 -1.60 -4.02
CA ARG A 228 15.40 -0.35 -3.40
C ARG A 228 16.34 -0.61 -2.24
N THR A 229 16.06 -1.64 -1.44
CA THR A 229 16.96 -2.09 -0.38
C THR A 229 17.40 -3.50 -0.73
N LEU A 230 18.69 -3.68 -0.93
CA LEU A 230 19.28 -5.02 -1.02
C LEU A 230 19.96 -5.33 0.30
N TYR A 231 19.49 -6.38 0.97
CA TYR A 231 20.04 -6.86 2.24
C TYR A 231 21.31 -7.70 2.02
N VAL A 232 22.23 -7.21 1.19
CA VAL A 232 23.53 -7.82 0.94
C VAL A 232 24.54 -6.74 0.53
N GLU A 233 25.79 -6.95 0.91
CA GLU A 233 26.91 -6.06 0.59
C GLU A 233 28.13 -6.85 0.11
N GLY A 234 29.11 -6.15 -0.48
CA GLY A 234 30.40 -6.72 -0.87
C GLY A 234 30.27 -7.94 -1.80
N ASN A 235 30.93 -9.05 -1.44
CA ASN A 235 30.90 -10.27 -2.24
C ASN A 235 29.52 -10.95 -2.26
N ALA A 236 28.71 -10.79 -1.20
CA ALA A 236 27.37 -11.37 -1.16
C ALA A 236 26.45 -10.77 -2.21
N LEU A 237 26.60 -9.46 -2.49
CA LEU A 237 25.86 -8.79 -3.56
C LEU A 237 26.13 -9.44 -4.92
N ARG A 238 27.39 -9.76 -5.24
CA ARG A 238 27.75 -10.45 -6.49
C ARG A 238 27.10 -11.83 -6.59
N THR A 239 27.01 -12.57 -5.49
CA THR A 239 26.35 -13.89 -5.48
C THR A 239 24.86 -13.75 -5.79
N VAL A 240 24.16 -12.81 -5.14
CA VAL A 240 22.71 -12.60 -5.37
C VAL A 240 22.41 -12.18 -6.81
N LEU A 241 23.21 -11.26 -7.36
CA LEU A 241 23.01 -10.78 -8.74
C LEU A 241 23.30 -11.83 -9.81
N ASN A 242 24.05 -12.90 -9.48
CA ASN A 242 24.41 -13.98 -10.39
C ASN A 242 23.64 -15.28 -10.14
N LEU A 243 22.58 -15.27 -9.32
CA LEU A 243 21.75 -16.46 -9.09
C LEU A 243 21.13 -16.94 -10.40
N ALA A 244 21.33 -18.22 -10.71
CA ALA A 244 20.72 -18.84 -11.88
C ALA A 244 19.26 -19.23 -11.59
N LYS A 245 18.51 -19.50 -12.66
CA LYS A 245 17.16 -20.04 -12.54
C LYS A 245 17.18 -21.37 -11.76
N GLY A 246 16.35 -21.46 -10.73
CA GLY A 246 16.28 -22.64 -9.86
C GLY A 246 17.28 -22.59 -8.70
N GLU A 247 17.98 -21.47 -8.50
CA GLU A 247 18.82 -21.22 -7.34
C GLU A 247 18.17 -20.23 -6.39
N ARG A 248 18.55 -20.31 -5.12
CA ARG A 248 18.29 -19.32 -4.08
C ARG A 248 19.61 -18.95 -3.40
N SER A 249 19.68 -17.79 -2.77
CA SER A 249 20.78 -17.51 -1.84
C SER A 249 20.66 -18.38 -0.59
N SER A 250 21.72 -18.38 0.21
CA SER A 250 21.68 -18.80 1.61
C SER A 250 20.69 -17.92 2.41
N VAL A 251 20.07 -18.46 3.45
CA VAL A 251 19.19 -17.69 4.37
C VAL A 251 20.00 -16.70 5.20
N PHE A 252 19.46 -15.50 5.40
CA PHE A 252 20.05 -14.41 6.17
C PHE A 252 18.97 -13.60 6.92
N THR A 253 19.39 -12.77 7.88
CA THR A 253 18.55 -11.82 8.64
C THR A 253 19.14 -10.42 8.64
#